data_AF-A0A4D6GTV0-F1
#
_entry.id   AF-A0A4D6GTV0-F1
#
_cell.length_a   1.000
_cell.length_b   1.000
_cell.length_c   1.000
_cell.angle_alpha   90.00
_cell.angle_beta   90.00
_cell.angle_gamma   90.00
#
_symmetry.space_group_name_H-M   'P 1'
#
loop_
_entity.id
_entity.type
_entity.pdbx_description
1 polymer ?
#
loop_
_entity_poly.entity_id
_entity_poly.type
_entity_poly.pdbx_seq_one_letter_code
_entity_poly.pdbx_strand_id
1 'polypeptide(L)'
;VWGKTGSKIYGPKAGQDYLDNELRFSLLCQAALEAPRVLNLNCSKYFSGPYGEDVLFIANDWHTALIPCYLKSMYQSRGIYVNAKVAFCIHNIAYQGRFAFSDFSLLNLPDEYRSSFDFIDGYEKPVKGRKI
;
A
#
# COMPACT_ATOMS: atom_id res chain seq x y z
N VAL A 1 -6.58 -16.82 2.77
CA VAL A 1 -7.03 -16.08 3.97
C VAL A 1 -8.50 -15.76 3.82
N TRP A 2 -9.31 -16.11 4.81
CA TRP A 2 -10.74 -15.85 4.83
C TRP A 2 -11.03 -14.54 5.58
N GLY A 3 -11.94 -13.74 5.08
CA GLY A 3 -12.45 -12.56 5.75
C GLY A 3 -13.53 -12.91 6.78
N LYS A 4 -13.85 -11.96 7.67
CA LYS A 4 -14.91 -12.14 8.67
C LYS A 4 -16.29 -12.42 8.07
N THR A 5 -16.50 -12.01 6.82
CA THR A 5 -17.72 -12.23 6.02
C THR A 5 -17.77 -13.62 5.38
N GLY A 6 -16.77 -14.49 5.62
CA GLY A 6 -16.67 -15.80 4.97
C GLY A 6 -16.20 -15.75 3.51
N SER A 7 -16.05 -14.55 2.92
CA SER A 7 -15.45 -14.38 1.60
C SER A 7 -13.92 -14.44 1.68
N LYS A 8 -13.28 -14.81 0.58
CA LYS A 8 -11.82 -14.72 0.46
C LYS A 8 -11.42 -13.27 0.20
N ILE A 9 -10.35 -12.83 0.87
CA ILE A 9 -9.92 -11.41 0.88
C ILE A 9 -9.28 -11.00 -0.45
N TYR A 10 -8.41 -11.87 -1.00
CA TYR A 10 -7.53 -11.51 -2.12
C TYR A 10 -8.01 -12.01 -3.48
N GLY A 11 -9.00 -12.90 -3.51
CA GLY A 11 -9.52 -13.45 -4.76
C GLY A 11 -10.57 -14.54 -4.53
N PRO A 12 -11.39 -14.88 -5.53
CA PRO A 12 -12.54 -15.76 -5.35
C PRO A 12 -12.13 -17.20 -4.97
N LYS A 13 -10.92 -17.62 -5.37
CA LYS A 13 -10.35 -18.94 -5.08
C LYS A 13 -8.85 -18.80 -4.78
N ALA A 14 -8.24 -19.84 -4.21
CA ALA A 14 -6.81 -19.80 -3.96
C ALA A 14 -6.05 -19.85 -5.30
N GLY A 15 -5.04 -19.00 -5.47
CA GLY A 15 -4.28 -18.90 -6.73
C GLY A 15 -4.95 -18.10 -7.84
N GLN A 16 -6.11 -17.49 -7.57
CA GLN A 16 -6.78 -16.55 -8.48
C GLN A 16 -7.08 -15.28 -7.70
N ASP A 17 -6.44 -14.18 -8.09
CA ASP A 17 -6.58 -12.87 -7.46
C ASP A 17 -7.79 -12.10 -8.02
N TYR A 18 -8.33 -11.16 -7.25
CA TYR A 18 -9.27 -10.18 -7.81
C TYR A 18 -8.53 -9.16 -8.67
N LEU A 19 -9.16 -8.75 -9.77
CA LEU A 19 -8.61 -7.77 -10.72
C LEU A 19 -8.43 -6.38 -10.10
N ASP A 20 -9.20 -6.06 -9.06
CA ASP A 20 -9.16 -4.77 -8.38
C ASP A 20 -8.09 -4.69 -7.29
N ASN A 21 -7.33 -5.76 -7.02
CA ASN A 21 -6.38 -5.81 -5.91
C ASN A 21 -5.38 -4.64 -5.92
N GLU A 22 -4.79 -4.34 -7.07
CA GLU A 22 -3.84 -3.22 -7.21
C GLU A 22 -4.48 -1.89 -6.78
N LEU A 23 -5.64 -1.56 -7.35
CA LEU A 23 -6.39 -0.35 -7.03
C LEU A 23 -6.81 -0.33 -5.55
N ARG A 24 -7.33 -1.45 -5.03
CA ARG A 24 -7.78 -1.54 -3.64
C ARG A 24 -6.65 -1.30 -2.64
N PHE A 25 -5.48 -1.89 -2.88
CA PHE A 25 -4.35 -1.77 -1.96
C PHE A 25 -3.63 -0.42 -2.14
N SER A 26 -3.63 0.14 -3.34
CA SER A 26 -3.27 1.55 -3.57
C SER A 26 -4.17 2.49 -2.76
N LEU A 27 -5.49 2.33 -2.86
CA LEU A 27 -6.47 3.12 -2.11
C LEU A 27 -6.32 2.94 -0.59
N LEU A 28 -6.11 1.71 -0.13
CA LEU A 28 -5.84 1.41 1.28
C LEU A 28 -4.63 2.19 1.80
N CYS A 29 -3.53 2.22 1.06
CA CYS A 29 -2.32 2.94 1.45
C CYS A 29 -2.54 4.46 1.53
N GLN A 30 -3.22 5.03 0.54
CA GLN A 30 -3.54 6.47 0.52
C GLN A 30 -4.47 6.83 1.69
N ALA A 31 -5.53 6.05 1.91
CA ALA A 31 -6.45 6.26 3.04
C ALA A 31 -5.76 6.10 4.40
N ALA A 32 -4.82 5.15 4.52
CA ALA A 32 -4.03 4.94 5.73
C ALA A 32 -3.13 6.14 6.06
N LEU A 33 -2.64 6.88 5.05
CA LEU A 33 -1.88 8.11 5.24
C LEU A 33 -2.76 9.31 5.61
N GLU A 34 -4.06 9.31 5.28
CA GLU A 34 -4.98 10.37 5.74
C GLU A 34 -5.46 10.14 7.18
N ALA A 35 -5.64 8.87 7.57
CA ALA A 35 -6.28 8.51 8.83
C ALA A 35 -5.66 9.19 10.08
N PRO A 36 -4.33 9.25 10.27
CA PRO A 36 -3.74 9.90 11.44
C PRO A 36 -4.03 11.39 11.56
N ARG A 37 -4.28 12.08 10.43
CA ARG A 37 -4.52 13.53 10.39
C ARG A 37 -6.00 13.88 10.49
N VAL A 38 -6.87 13.06 9.92
CA VAL A 38 -8.29 13.38 9.75
C VAL A 38 -9.18 12.71 10.81
N LEU A 39 -8.84 11.51 11.27
CA LEU A 39 -9.68 10.79 12.22
C LEU A 39 -9.45 11.31 13.64
N ASN A 40 -10.51 11.85 14.24
CA ASN A 40 -10.50 12.27 15.63
C ASN A 40 -10.88 11.10 16.56
N LEU A 41 -9.93 10.62 17.36
CA LEU A 41 -10.12 9.43 18.20
C LEU A 41 -10.40 9.83 19.64
N ASN A 42 -11.69 9.80 20.00
CA ASN A 42 -12.18 10.25 21.31
C ASN A 42 -12.66 9.10 22.20
N CYS A 43 -12.28 7.86 21.88
CA CYS A 43 -12.74 6.66 22.57
C CYS A 43 -11.89 6.28 23.81
N SER A 44 -10.85 7.05 24.13
CA SER A 44 -9.96 6.81 25.26
C SER A 44 -10.00 7.96 26.25
N LYS A 45 -9.97 7.66 27.56
CA LYS A 45 -9.79 8.70 28.59
C LYS A 45 -8.39 9.32 28.58
N TYR A 46 -7.42 8.68 27.91
CA TYR A 46 -6.03 9.10 27.85
C TYR A 46 -5.65 9.77 26.53
N PHE A 47 -6.55 9.76 25.54
CA PHE A 47 -6.28 10.30 24.22
C PHE A 47 -7.57 10.80 23.58
N SER A 48 -7.52 12.04 23.08
CA SER A 48 -8.60 12.71 22.38
C SER A 48 -7.95 13.61 21.33
N GLY A 49 -8.35 13.46 20.07
CA GLY A 49 -7.68 14.14 18.96
C GLY A 49 -7.29 13.23 17.80
N PRO A 50 -6.76 13.81 16.71
CA PRO A 50 -6.05 13.06 15.68
C PRO A 50 -4.69 12.57 16.20
N TYR A 51 -4.19 11.48 15.62
CA TYR A 51 -2.81 11.00 15.89
C TYR A 51 -1.75 12.04 15.51
N GLY A 52 -2.02 12.86 14.50
CA GLY A 52 -1.09 13.87 14.02
C GLY A 52 -0.06 13.33 13.04
N GLU A 53 1.07 14.04 12.94
CA GLU A 53 2.07 13.82 11.88
C GLU A 53 3.40 13.22 12.37
N ASP A 54 3.62 13.17 13.68
CA ASP A 54 4.82 12.55 14.27
C ASP A 54 4.56 11.08 14.60
N VAL A 55 4.54 10.25 13.56
CA VAL A 55 4.12 8.86 13.62
C VAL A 55 5.09 7.93 12.89
N LEU A 56 5.18 6.67 13.36
CA LEU A 56 5.87 5.59 12.65
C LEU A 56 4.83 4.68 11.99
N PHE A 57 4.84 4.60 10.67
CA PHE A 57 4.00 3.65 9.94
C PHE A 57 4.69 2.29 9.89
N ILE A 58 3.96 1.23 10.22
CA ILE A 58 4.41 -0.16 10.05
C ILE A 58 3.67 -0.74 8.84
N ALA A 59 4.37 -0.87 7.72
CA ALA A 59 3.84 -1.42 6.48
C ALA A 59 4.10 -2.93 6.44
N ASN A 60 3.04 -3.73 6.37
CA ASN A 60 3.04 -5.18 6.41
C ASN A 60 2.81 -5.77 5.01
N ASP A 61 3.84 -6.44 4.46
CA ASP A 61 3.87 -7.06 3.13
C ASP A 61 3.45 -6.15 1.96
N TRP A 62 3.35 -6.73 0.77
CA TRP A 62 3.07 -6.04 -0.49
C TRP A 62 1.78 -5.20 -0.46
N HIS A 63 0.75 -5.63 0.29
CA HIS A 63 -0.53 -4.92 0.40
C HIS A 63 -0.40 -3.49 0.91
N THR A 64 0.68 -3.17 1.64
CA THR A 64 0.95 -1.83 2.18
C THR A 64 2.30 -1.27 1.72
N ALA A 65 2.94 -1.90 0.73
CA ALA A 65 4.27 -1.53 0.26
C ALA A 65 4.33 -0.16 -0.45
N LEU A 66 3.17 0.41 -0.81
CA LEU A 66 3.10 1.74 -1.43
C LEU A 66 3.12 2.90 -0.42
N ILE A 67 2.90 2.65 0.88
CA ILE A 67 2.98 3.68 1.93
C ILE A 67 4.28 4.51 1.85
N PRO A 68 5.49 3.94 1.80
CA PRO A 68 6.72 4.74 1.73
C PRO A 68 6.81 5.59 0.46
N CYS A 69 6.29 5.11 -0.67
CA CYS A 69 6.27 5.84 -1.93
C CYS A 69 5.34 7.06 -1.85
N TYR A 70 4.09 6.87 -1.40
CA TYR A 70 3.15 7.98 -1.23
C TYR A 70 3.64 8.98 -0.18
N LEU A 71 4.13 8.49 0.97
CA LEU A 71 4.64 9.33 2.04
C LEU A 71 5.71 10.29 1.53
N LYS A 72 6.70 9.79 0.79
CA LYS A 72 7.78 10.61 0.24
C LYS A 72 7.31 11.54 -0.89
N SER A 73 6.60 10.98 -1.87
CA SER A 73 6.29 11.69 -3.12
C SER A 73 5.20 12.74 -2.96
N MET A 74 4.18 12.47 -2.14
CA MET A 74 2.96 13.30 -2.09
C MET A 74 2.83 14.12 -0.80
N TYR A 75 3.33 13.62 0.33
CA TYR A 75 3.16 14.26 1.63
C TYR A 75 4.40 15.04 2.06
N GLN A 76 5.54 14.36 2.14
CA GLN A 76 6.80 14.98 2.59
C GLN A 76 7.27 16.08 1.64
N SER A 77 7.05 15.93 0.33
CA SER A 77 7.29 16.98 -0.67
C SER A 77 6.50 18.27 -0.43
N ARG A 78 5.41 18.21 0.35
CA ARG A 78 4.54 19.34 0.71
C ARG A 78 4.71 19.80 2.16
N GLY A 79 5.73 19.32 2.86
CA GLY A 79 5.99 19.65 4.26
C GLY A 79 5.05 18.97 5.25
N ILE A 80 4.37 17.90 4.84
CA ILE A 80 3.49 17.09 5.70
C ILE A 80 4.24 15.83 6.12
N TYR A 81 4.03 15.34 7.34
CA TYR A 81 4.69 14.11 7.84
C TYR A 81 6.23 14.17 7.79
N VAL A 82 6.81 15.36 8.01
CA VAL A 82 8.26 15.60 7.89
C VAL A 82 9.09 14.65 8.76
N ASN A 83 8.62 14.39 9.99
CA ASN A 83 9.29 13.50 10.93
C ASN A 83 8.90 12.03 10.79
N ALA A 84 7.78 11.74 10.12
CA ALA A 84 7.27 10.39 10.00
C ALA A 84 8.24 9.47 9.25
N LYS A 85 8.26 8.20 9.66
CA LYS A 85 9.06 7.14 9.04
C LYS A 85 8.20 5.92 8.74
N VAL A 86 8.74 5.01 7.95
CA VAL A 86 8.11 3.72 7.64
C VAL A 86 9.06 2.60 8.03
N ALA A 87 8.56 1.64 8.81
CA ALA A 87 9.16 0.33 8.97
C ALA A 87 8.42 -0.66 8.08
N PHE A 88 9.14 -1.38 7.22
CA PHE A 88 8.56 -2.38 6.33
C PHE A 88 8.78 -3.79 6.90
N CYS A 89 7.69 -4.54 7.08
CA CYS A 89 7.66 -5.86 7.68
C CYS A 89 7.27 -6.90 6.63
N ILE A 90 8.20 -7.79 6.29
CA ILE A 90 7.99 -8.89 5.36
C ILE A 90 7.63 -10.14 6.16
N HIS A 91 6.40 -10.63 6.01
CA HIS A 91 5.98 -11.91 6.58
C HIS A 91 6.14 -13.04 5.58
N ASN A 92 6.07 -12.74 4.27
CA ASN A 92 6.24 -13.76 3.24
C ASN A 92 6.81 -13.21 1.93
N ILE A 93 8.05 -13.61 1.64
CA ILE A 93 8.80 -13.16 0.45
C ILE A 93 8.22 -13.64 -0.89
N ALA A 94 7.37 -14.68 -0.88
CA ALA A 94 6.77 -15.22 -2.09
C ALA A 94 5.66 -14.32 -2.67
N TYR A 95 5.05 -13.46 -1.85
CA TYR A 95 3.98 -12.55 -2.27
C TYR A 95 4.50 -11.12 -2.37
N GLN A 96 4.66 -10.64 -3.61
CA GLN A 96 5.34 -9.37 -3.88
C GLN A 96 4.43 -8.30 -4.50
N GLY A 97 3.17 -8.62 -4.81
CA GLY A 97 2.27 -7.68 -5.46
C GLY A 97 2.72 -7.32 -6.88
N ARG A 98 3.01 -8.34 -7.70
CA ARG A 98 3.53 -8.14 -9.06
C ARG A 98 2.37 -7.87 -10.01
N PHE A 99 2.34 -6.69 -10.62
CA PHE A 99 1.30 -6.30 -11.59
C PHE A 99 1.91 -5.99 -12.96
N ALA A 100 1.08 -5.77 -13.98
CA ALA A 100 1.60 -5.50 -15.30
C ALA A 100 2.19 -4.08 -15.36
N PHE A 101 3.28 -3.90 -16.09
CA PHE A 101 3.91 -2.57 -16.19
C PHE A 101 2.99 -1.49 -16.78
N SER A 102 1.99 -1.89 -17.56
CA SER A 102 0.92 -1.01 -18.07
C SER A 102 0.07 -0.41 -16.96
N ASP A 103 -0.04 -1.09 -15.82
CA ASP A 103 -1.05 -0.81 -14.80
C ASP A 103 -0.61 0.28 -13.83
N PHE A 104 0.63 0.80 -13.95
CA PHE A 104 1.19 1.83 -13.09
C PHE A 104 0.27 3.05 -12.88
N SER A 105 -0.51 3.43 -13.88
CA SER A 105 -1.48 4.53 -13.77
C SER A 105 -2.56 4.30 -12.69
N LEU A 106 -2.84 3.05 -12.33
CA LEU A 106 -3.77 2.69 -11.25
C LEU A 106 -3.22 3.03 -9.86
N LEU A 107 -1.90 3.20 -9.73
CA LEU A 107 -1.26 3.60 -8.49
C LEU A 107 -1.43 5.09 -8.18
N ASN A 108 -1.89 5.93 -9.12
CA ASN A 108 -2.00 7.38 -8.90
C ASN A 108 -0.66 8.03 -8.46
N LEU A 109 0.49 7.36 -8.66
CA LEU A 109 1.82 7.90 -8.38
C LEU A 109 2.26 8.82 -9.53
N PRO A 110 3.07 9.86 -9.25
CA PRO A 110 3.70 10.64 -10.32
C PRO A 110 4.52 9.74 -11.27
N ASP A 111 4.41 9.99 -12.58
CA ASP A 111 5.05 9.17 -13.62
C ASP A 111 6.58 9.09 -13.48
N GLU A 112 7.22 10.08 -12.85
CA GLU A 112 8.65 10.07 -12.53
C GLU A 112 9.08 8.87 -11.67
N TYR A 113 8.17 8.27 -10.90
CA TYR A 113 8.45 7.08 -10.11
C TYR A 113 8.25 5.78 -10.88
N ARG A 114 7.68 5.80 -12.08
CA ARG A 114 7.35 4.58 -12.84
C ARG A 114 8.55 3.67 -13.06
N SER A 115 9.71 4.24 -13.38
CA SER A 115 10.94 3.45 -13.56
C SER A 115 11.45 2.81 -12.28
N SER A 116 11.10 3.34 -11.10
CA SER A 116 11.48 2.73 -9.81
C SER A 116 10.76 1.42 -9.52
N PHE A 117 9.67 1.14 -10.23
CA PHE A 117 8.91 -0.11 -10.12
C PHE A 117 9.22 -1.09 -11.27
N ASP A 118 9.96 -0.68 -12.31
CA ASP A 118 10.18 -1.54 -13.48
C ASP A 118 11.11 -2.72 -13.15
N PHE A 119 10.59 -3.94 -13.29
CA PHE A 119 11.42 -5.14 -13.22
C PHE A 119 10.91 -6.27 -14.11
N ILE A 120 11.78 -7.27 -14.32
CA ILE A 120 11.46 -8.55 -14.97
C ILE A 120 11.91 -9.66 -14.03
N ASP A 121 11.11 -10.71 -13.92
CA ASP A 121 11.47 -11.94 -13.20
C ASP A 121 11.22 -13.17 -14.09
N GLY A 122 11.57 -14.37 -13.60
CA GLY A 122 11.37 -15.63 -14.32
C GLY A 122 9.96 -16.24 -14.20
N TYR A 123 9.01 -15.60 -13.54
CA TYR A 123 7.67 -16.13 -13.30
C TYR A 123 6.69 -15.71 -14.40
N GLU A 124 5.92 -16.68 -14.91
CA GLU A 124 4.85 -16.44 -15.88
C GLU A 124 3.54 -15.95 -15.24
N LYS A 125 3.41 -16.09 -13.91
CA LYS A 125 2.24 -15.66 -13.13
C LYS A 125 2.65 -14.67 -12.04
N PRO A 126 1.78 -13.72 -11.65
CA PRO A 126 0.44 -13.47 -12.23
C PRO A 126 0.50 -12.79 -13.61
N VAL A 127 1.63 -12.16 -13.96
CA VAL A 127 1.88 -11.50 -15.25
C VAL A 127 3.20 -12.03 -15.83
N LYS A 128 3.30 -12.14 -17.16
CA LYS A 128 4.54 -12.51 -17.87
C LYS A 128 5.25 -11.25 -18.39
N GLY A 129 6.58 -11.18 -18.25
CA GLY A 129 7.39 -10.09 -18.78
C GLY A 129 7.59 -8.93 -17.79
N ARG A 130 7.53 -7.68 -18.30
CA ARG A 130 7.75 -6.45 -17.52
C ARG A 130 6.63 -6.20 -16.53
N LYS A 131 7.02 -5.86 -15.31
CA LYS A 131 6.15 -5.73 -14.14
C LYS A 131 6.41 -4.42 -13.41
N ILE A 132 5.45 -4.11 -12.55
CA ILE A 132 5.59 -3.20 -11.40
C ILE A 132 5.38 -3.98 -10.11
#